data_AF-A0AAE1GQ14-F1
#
_entry.id   AF-A0AAE1GQ14-F1
#
_cell.length_a   1.000
_cell.length_b   1.000
_cell.length_c   1.000
_cell.angle_alpha   90.00
_cell.angle_beta   90.00
_cell.angle_gamma   90.00
#
_symmetry.space_group_name_H-M   'P 1'
#
loop_
_entity.id
_entity.type
_entity.pdbx_description
1 polymer ?
#
loop_
_entity_poly.entity_id
_entity_poly.type
_entity_poly.pdbx_seq_one_letter_code
_entity_poly.pdbx_strand_id
1 'polypeptide(L)'
;FWAAYVPCQAQFRDAVQLTLEQVDLIKRLTERYNPHLTWCTSTDHIREAHSLSQVCSLVGVEGGHSLGNSLAVLRMLYDVGVRYLTLTSTCNTPWADSAQVEEPGFSPEHGGLTNFGR
;
A
#
# COMPACT_ATOMS: atom_id res chain seq x y z
N PHE A 1 -1.17 -11.20 -0.39
CA PHE A 1 -1.44 -9.80 -0.01
C PHE A 1 -2.54 -9.27 -0.89
N TRP A 2 -3.50 -8.56 -0.30
CA TRP A 2 -4.48 -7.76 -1.01
C TRP A 2 -3.87 -6.38 -1.30
N ALA A 3 -3.95 -5.92 -2.54
CA ALA A 3 -3.48 -4.61 -2.92
C ALA A 3 -4.54 -3.54 -2.59
N ALA A 4 -4.21 -2.63 -1.68
CA ALA A 4 -4.94 -1.38 -1.50
C ALA A 4 -4.43 -0.37 -2.54
N TYR A 5 -4.88 -0.55 -3.78
CA TYR A 5 -4.53 0.28 -4.92
C TYR A 5 -5.49 1.47 -5.07
N VAL A 6 -4.93 2.63 -5.42
CA VAL A 6 -5.68 3.80 -5.88
C VAL A 6 -5.03 4.39 -7.14
N PRO A 7 -5.82 4.88 -8.12
CA PRO A 7 -5.25 5.41 -9.36
C PRO A 7 -4.32 6.62 -9.16
N CYS A 8 -3.30 6.74 -10.01
CA CYS A 8 -2.37 7.88 -9.99
C CYS A 8 -3.06 9.25 -10.10
N GLN A 9 -4.22 9.32 -10.74
CA GLN A 9 -5.03 10.55 -10.87
C GLN A 9 -5.59 11.06 -9.54
N ALA A 10 -5.57 10.22 -8.49
CA ALA A 10 -5.94 10.61 -7.13
C ALA A 10 -4.78 11.31 -6.37
N GLN A 11 -3.55 11.28 -6.90
CA GLN A 11 -2.42 11.98 -6.30
C GLN A 11 -2.70 13.48 -6.21
N PHE A 12 -2.37 14.07 -5.06
CA PHE A 12 -2.71 15.46 -4.68
C PHE A 12 -4.22 15.77 -4.61
N ARG A 13 -5.05 14.73 -4.55
CA ARG A 13 -6.50 14.83 -4.38
C ARG A 13 -6.95 13.97 -3.19
N ASP A 14 -7.64 12.87 -3.47
CA ASP A 14 -8.32 12.00 -2.53
C ASP A 14 -7.58 10.65 -2.31
N ALA A 15 -6.33 10.51 -2.76
CA ALA A 15 -5.56 9.26 -2.64
C ALA A 15 -5.52 8.68 -1.21
N VAL A 16 -5.36 9.52 -0.17
CA VAL A 16 -5.35 9.07 1.23
C VAL A 16 -6.71 8.50 1.63
N GLN A 17 -7.80 9.20 1.31
CA GLN A 17 -9.16 8.75 1.62
C GLN A 17 -9.46 7.42 0.91
N LEU A 18 -9.25 7.36 -0.41
CA LEU A 18 -9.48 6.16 -1.20
C LEU A 18 -8.63 4.97 -0.68
N THR A 19 -7.39 5.23 -0.24
CA THR A 19 -6.54 4.16 0.32
C THR A 19 -7.15 3.61 1.62
N LEU A 20 -7.65 4.48 2.51
CA LEU A 20 -8.32 4.04 3.73
C LEU A 20 -9.60 3.26 3.44
N GLU A 21 -10.38 3.68 2.45
CA GLU A 21 -11.58 2.95 1.99
C GLU A 21 -11.23 1.56 1.45
N GLN A 22 -10.13 1.43 0.71
CA GLN A 22 -9.64 0.13 0.22
C GLN A 22 -9.17 -0.77 1.37
N VAL A 23 -8.44 -0.24 2.36
CA VAL A 23 -8.02 -0.98 3.56
C VAL A 23 -9.24 -1.45 4.36
N ASP A 24 -10.22 -0.56 4.58
CA ASP A 24 -11.48 -0.88 5.25
C ASP A 24 -12.26 -1.98 4.52
N LEU A 25 -12.39 -1.87 3.20
CA LEU A 25 -13.06 -2.88 2.39
C LEU A 25 -12.42 -4.26 2.54
N ILE A 26 -11.09 -4.33 2.45
CA ILE A 26 -10.36 -5.59 2.62
C ILE A 26 -10.57 -6.14 4.03
N LYS A 27 -10.50 -5.29 5.06
CA LYS A 27 -10.74 -5.72 6.44
C LYS A 27 -12.13 -6.30 6.62
N ARG A 28 -13.18 -5.58 6.20
CA ARG A 28 -14.57 -6.08 6.27
C ARG A 28 -14.79 -7.35 5.46
N LEU A 29 -14.11 -7.49 4.31
CA LEU A 29 -14.14 -8.71 3.52
C LEU A 29 -13.58 -9.88 4.34
N THR A 30 -12.42 -9.71 4.98
CA THR A 30 -11.83 -10.77 5.81
C THR A 30 -12.69 -11.12 7.02
N GLU A 31 -13.30 -10.13 7.67
CA GLU A 31 -14.22 -10.35 8.80
C GLU A 31 -15.46 -11.14 8.36
N ARG A 32 -16.04 -10.81 7.21
CA ARG A 32 -17.24 -11.48 6.68
C ARG A 32 -17.01 -12.96 6.36
N TYR A 33 -15.79 -13.31 5.91
CA TYR A 33 -15.45 -14.67 5.48
C TYR A 33 -14.53 -15.41 6.47
N ASN A 34 -14.42 -14.91 7.70
CA ASN A 34 -13.71 -15.60 8.77
C ASN A 34 -14.40 -16.94 9.10
N PRO A 35 -13.65 -18.04 9.37
CA PRO A 35 -12.19 -18.13 9.45
C PRO A 35 -11.48 -18.46 8.12
N HIS A 36 -12.19 -18.60 7.00
CA HIS A 36 -11.54 -18.95 5.73
C HIS A 36 -10.58 -17.86 5.26
N LEU A 37 -10.97 -16.59 5.41
CA LEU A 37 -10.08 -15.43 5.29
C LEU A 37 -9.79 -14.88 6.70
N THR A 38 -8.52 -14.78 7.05
CA THR A 38 -8.10 -14.28 8.37
C THR A 38 -7.22 -13.05 8.21
N TRP A 39 -7.60 -11.96 8.89
CA TRP A 39 -6.81 -10.73 8.89
C TRP A 39 -5.45 -10.96 9.54
N CYS A 40 -4.39 -10.59 8.82
CA CYS A 40 -3.02 -10.90 9.23
C CYS A 40 -2.11 -9.68 9.13
N THR A 41 -1.21 -9.56 10.10
CA THR A 41 -0.29 -8.43 10.20
C THR A 41 1.13 -8.83 10.63
N SER A 42 1.42 -10.13 10.73
CA SER A 42 2.73 -10.62 11.15
C SER A 42 3.04 -11.95 10.47
N THR A 43 4.32 -12.34 10.49
CA THR A 43 4.75 -13.67 10.04
C THR A 43 4.21 -14.79 10.91
N ASP A 44 3.96 -14.52 12.20
CA ASP A 44 3.34 -15.49 13.09
C ASP A 44 1.87 -15.73 12.75
N HIS A 45 1.10 -14.69 12.39
CA HIS A 45 -0.26 -14.87 11.86
C HIS A 45 -0.26 -15.69 10.57
N ILE A 46 0.75 -15.52 9.69
CA ILE A 46 0.91 -16.34 8.49
C ILE A 46 1.08 -17.81 8.85
N ARG A 47 1.98 -18.12 9.78
CA ARG A 47 2.24 -19.50 10.22
C ARG A 47 1.02 -20.12 10.89
N GLU A 48 0.35 -19.37 11.76
CA GLU A 48 -0.86 -19.82 12.46
C GLU A 48 -2.01 -20.10 11.49
N ALA A 49 -2.37 -19.13 10.64
CA ALA A 49 -3.42 -19.30 9.65
C ALA A 49 -3.13 -20.50 8.72
N HIS A 50 -1.88 -20.66 8.28
CA HIS A 50 -1.46 -21.82 7.48
C HIS A 50 -1.67 -23.15 8.24
N SER A 51 -1.31 -23.21 9.54
CA SER A 51 -1.52 -24.41 10.37
C SER A 51 -3.00 -24.77 10.55
N LEU A 52 -3.89 -23.77 10.48
CA LEU A 52 -5.33 -23.90 10.59
C LEU A 52 -6.03 -24.09 9.24
N SER A 53 -5.28 -24.25 8.14
CA SER A 53 -5.81 -24.31 6.76
C SER A 53 -6.65 -23.07 6.36
N GLN A 54 -6.28 -21.89 6.85
CA GLN A 54 -6.93 -20.61 6.57
C GLN A 54 -6.08 -19.76 5.61
N VAL A 55 -6.73 -18.86 4.87
CA VAL A 55 -6.04 -17.90 4.00
C VAL A 55 -5.71 -16.64 4.78
N CYS A 56 -4.42 -16.49 5.09
CA CYS A 56 -3.89 -15.30 5.74
C CYS A 56 -3.94 -14.08 4.80
N SER A 57 -4.75 -13.11 5.16
CA SER A 57 -5.05 -11.91 4.38
C SER A 57 -4.28 -10.71 4.94
N LEU A 58 -3.15 -10.39 4.32
CA LEU A 58 -2.37 -9.18 4.58
C LEU A 58 -2.68 -8.09 3.57
N VAL A 59 -2.50 -6.83 3.96
CA VAL A 59 -2.68 -5.67 3.06
C VAL A 59 -1.34 -5.01 2.75
N GLY A 60 -1.17 -4.62 1.50
CA GLY A 60 -0.12 -3.70 1.10
C GLY A 60 -0.67 -2.58 0.23
N VAL A 61 -0.12 -1.39 0.40
CA VAL A 61 -0.55 -0.19 -0.32
C VAL A 61 0.27 -0.07 -1.59
N GLU A 62 -0.42 0.11 -2.72
CA GLU A 62 0.21 0.21 -4.03
C GLU A 62 0.33 1.67 -4.49
N GLY A 63 1.47 2.27 -4.17
CA GLY A 63 1.86 3.60 -4.60
C GLY A 63 2.04 4.59 -3.45
N GLY A 64 3.18 5.27 -3.41
CA GLY A 64 3.51 6.23 -2.35
C GLY A 64 2.64 7.50 -2.35
N HIS A 65 1.88 7.75 -3.43
CA HIS A 65 0.90 8.84 -3.47
C HIS A 65 -0.21 8.67 -2.42
N SER A 66 -0.49 7.43 -2.00
CA SER A 66 -1.37 7.10 -0.88
C SER A 66 -0.94 7.70 0.46
N LEU A 67 0.31 8.15 0.60
CA LEU A 67 0.77 8.81 1.82
C LEU A 67 0.40 10.29 1.90
N GLY A 68 -0.02 10.91 0.80
CA GLY A 68 -0.23 12.36 0.75
C GLY A 68 1.00 13.15 1.19
N ASN A 69 2.21 12.64 0.89
CA ASN A 69 3.49 13.19 1.32
C ASN A 69 3.62 13.37 2.85
N SER A 70 3.05 12.45 3.64
CA SER A 70 3.02 12.54 5.11
C SER A 70 3.50 11.26 5.79
N LEU A 71 4.56 11.38 6.59
CA LEU A 71 5.03 10.29 7.46
C LEU A 71 4.03 9.95 8.58
N ALA A 72 3.14 10.89 8.94
CA ALA A 72 2.07 10.60 9.88
C ALA A 72 1.04 9.64 9.26
N VAL A 73 0.68 9.87 7.99
CA VAL A 73 -0.19 8.95 7.24
C VAL A 73 0.48 7.58 7.08
N LEU A 74 1.79 7.53 6.81
CA LEU A 74 2.53 6.26 6.76
C LEU A 74 2.38 5.44 8.05
N ARG A 75 2.57 6.07 9.22
CA ARG A 75 2.39 5.39 10.52
C ARG A 75 0.94 4.97 10.75
N MET A 76 -0.02 5.83 10.40
CA MET A 76 -1.44 5.48 10.52
C MET A 76 -1.82 4.28 9.63
N LEU A 77 -1.30 4.20 8.40
CA LEU A 77 -1.51 3.06 7.51
C LEU A 77 -0.92 1.77 8.12
N TYR A 78 0.26 1.85 8.72
CA TYR A 78 0.85 0.73 9.45
C TYR A 78 -0.04 0.29 10.65
N ASP A 79 -0.54 1.26 11.43
CA ASP A 79 -1.39 0.99 12.60
C ASP A 79 -2.72 0.33 12.22
N VAL A 80 -3.30 0.69 11.07
CA VAL A 80 -4.51 0.02 10.54
C VAL A 80 -4.22 -1.30 9.81
N GLY A 81 -2.96 -1.75 9.78
CA GLY A 81 -2.58 -3.12 9.40
C GLY A 81 -1.91 -3.28 8.03
N VAL A 82 -1.54 -2.19 7.35
CA VAL A 82 -0.72 -2.26 6.13
C VAL A 82 0.68 -2.80 6.47
N ARG A 83 1.21 -3.71 5.64
CA ARG A 83 2.51 -4.38 5.90
C ARG A 83 3.53 -4.29 4.77
N TYR A 84 3.16 -3.73 3.62
CA TYR A 84 4.14 -3.22 2.65
C TYR A 84 3.61 -1.94 1.99
N LEU A 85 4.55 -1.16 1.44
CA LEU A 85 4.28 -0.02 0.58
C LEU A 85 5.06 -0.19 -0.73
N THR A 86 4.37 -0.16 -1.87
CA THR A 86 5.02 0.07 -3.16
C THR A 86 5.38 1.55 -3.24
N LEU A 87 6.66 1.89 -3.41
CA LEU A 87 7.14 3.28 -3.34
C LEU A 87 6.46 4.18 -4.38
N THR A 88 6.23 3.67 -5.58
CA THR A 88 5.51 4.34 -6.66
C THR A 88 4.59 3.35 -7.37
N SER A 89 3.48 3.82 -7.92
CA SER A 89 2.75 3.07 -8.95
C SER A 89 3.37 3.41 -10.32
N THR A 90 2.55 3.64 -11.35
CA THR A 90 3.00 4.09 -12.67
C THR A 90 3.31 5.60 -12.74
N CYS A 91 3.22 6.33 -11.62
CA CYS A 91 3.51 7.77 -11.54
C CYS A 91 4.55 8.05 -10.45
N ASN A 92 5.34 9.11 -10.66
CA ASN A 92 6.24 9.64 -9.64
C ASN A 92 5.45 10.15 -8.43
N THR A 93 6.09 10.07 -7.27
CA THR A 93 5.70 10.84 -6.08
C THR A 93 6.67 12.02 -5.93
N PRO A 94 6.39 13.01 -5.06
CA PRO A 94 7.35 14.07 -4.75
C PRO A 94 8.70 13.58 -4.18
N TRP A 95 8.83 12.29 -3.86
CA TRP A 95 9.98 11.74 -3.16
C TRP A 95 10.59 10.49 -3.78
N ALA A 96 9.99 9.95 -4.85
CA ALA A 96 10.47 8.77 -5.57
C ALA A 96 10.04 8.80 -7.04
N ASP A 97 10.98 8.46 -7.94
CA ASP A 97 10.72 8.20 -9.35
C ASP A 97 10.08 6.82 -9.57
N SER A 98 9.10 6.72 -10.47
CA SER A 98 8.54 5.45 -10.91
C SER A 98 9.37 4.81 -12.01
N ALA A 99 9.13 3.52 -12.28
CA ALA A 99 9.79 2.83 -13.40
C ALA A 99 9.48 3.44 -14.77
N GLN A 100 8.46 4.31 -14.89
CA GLN A 100 8.13 5.00 -16.13
C GLN A 100 9.30 5.87 -16.64
N VAL A 101 10.21 6.29 -15.76
CA VAL A 101 11.41 7.07 -16.14
C VAL A 101 12.39 6.27 -17.03
N GLU A 102 12.25 4.94 -17.09
CA GLU A 102 13.03 4.07 -17.99
C GLU A 102 12.43 3.96 -19.39
N GLU A 103 11.18 4.41 -19.59
CA GLU A 103 10.51 4.37 -20.89
C GLU A 103 11.01 5.48 -21.85
N PRO A 104 11.07 5.23 -23.17
CA PRO A 104 11.46 6.24 -24.14
C PRO A 104 10.58 7.49 -24.07
N GLY A 105 11.22 8.67 -23.94
CA GLY A 105 10.52 9.95 -23.86
C GLY A 105 10.20 10.42 -22.44
N PHE A 106 10.56 9.64 -21.43
CA PHE A 106 10.50 10.04 -20.02
C PHE A 106 11.90 10.33 -19.50
N SER A 107 11.99 11.07 -18.40
CA SER A 107 13.25 11.39 -17.72
C SER A 107 13.04 11.37 -16.21
N PRO A 108 14.04 10.97 -15.42
CA PRO A 108 13.93 10.94 -13.97
C PRO A 108 13.73 12.36 -13.43
N GLU A 109 12.80 12.51 -12.49
CA GLU A 109 12.52 13.78 -11.82
C GLU A 109 13.45 13.97 -10.62
N HIS A 110 13.71 12.89 -9.87
CA HIS A 110 14.46 12.90 -8.62
C HIS A 110 15.83 12.22 -8.72
N GLY A 111 16.05 11.40 -9.74
CA GLY A 111 17.21 10.51 -9.83
C GLY A 111 17.13 9.35 -8.84
N GLY A 112 15.92 8.83 -8.59
CA GLY A 112 15.64 7.79 -7.59
C GLY A 112 14.87 8.35 -6.40
N LEU A 113 15.49 8.36 -5.21
CA LEU A 113 14.89 8.87 -3.97
C LEU A 113 15.40 10.27 -3.61
N THR A 114 14.49 11.16 -3.23
CA THR A 114 14.84 12.46 -2.64
C THR A 114 15.35 12.31 -1.20
N ASN A 115 15.78 13.42 -0.56
CA ASN A 115 16.10 13.42 0.87
C ASN A 115 14.91 13.04 1.77
N PHE A 116 13.67 13.34 1.36
CA PHE A 116 12.48 12.96 2.12
C PHE A 116 12.15 11.47 1.96
N GLY A 117 12.46 10.88 0.79
CA GLY A 117 12.23 9.46 0.50
C GLY A 117 13.25 8.52 1.15
N ARG A 118 14.35 9.05 1.69
CA ARG A 118 15.38 8.30 2.43
C ARG A 118 15.06 8.26 3.92
#